data_AF-A0A0F8XFL1-F1
#
_entry.id   AF-A0A0F8XFL1-F1
#
_cell.length_a   1.000
_cell.length_b   1.000
_cell.length_c   1.000
_cell.angle_alpha   90.00
_cell.angle_beta   90.00
_cell.angle_gamma   90.00
#
_symmetry.space_group_name_H-M   'P 1'
#
loop_
_entity.id
_entity.type
_entity.pdbx_description
1 polymer ?
#
loop_
_entity_poly.entity_id
_entity_poly.type
_entity_poly.pdbx_seq_one_letter_code
_entity_poly.pdbx_strand_id
1 'polypeptide(L)'
;MIKFLSALMIILMLAGCSGCMLPMIGKQKVNLSLSPLFTPKPAKTAVIVQLFGEVSEEWTVDVEKALQNPRCSLVVLWIESPGGSVTETKLLTHKLKVLQRKYNKPIYVYSERILASGAYWVASAFEKIVISPAGYAGSIGVYMIREDYSGLYDMLGLKYHYIASDSTKVMGNNATPMKDWERGYWQWTINNIHIKFLNHIWSYRSAQLIESYQHRNQRFITTRQDTLLAKVQFRQIANGTLYNSKYAISMGLIDSVLYFDKFVKFLQEEGFIVMTTEEKMITDFYPFNAKKLEENRAQKTWDHLQV
;
A
#
# COMPACT_ATOMS: atom_id res chain seq x y z
N MET A 1 -67.61 0.69 54.99
CA MET A 1 -67.33 2.12 54.75
C MET A 1 -67.62 2.40 53.28
N ILE A 2 -68.55 3.34 53.05
CA ILE A 2 -69.01 3.93 51.77
C ILE A 2 -69.88 2.99 50.89
N LYS A 3 -70.99 3.56 50.44
CA LYS A 3 -72.28 2.99 50.07
C LYS A 3 -72.68 3.54 48.68
N PHE A 4 -73.45 2.74 47.93
CA PHE A 4 -74.58 3.10 47.03
C PHE A 4 -74.28 3.87 45.71
N LEU A 5 -74.71 3.48 44.50
CA LEU A 5 -76.05 3.19 43.92
C LEU A 5 -76.75 4.46 43.37
N SER A 6 -76.75 4.64 42.03
CA SER A 6 -77.76 5.35 41.19
C SER A 6 -77.18 5.51 39.75
N ALA A 7 -77.78 5.01 38.67
CA ALA A 7 -79.08 5.30 38.08
C ALA A 7 -79.23 6.74 37.54
N LEU A 8 -79.30 6.82 36.20
CA LEU A 8 -80.33 7.55 35.45
C LEU A 8 -80.36 9.09 35.51
N MET A 9 -80.01 9.72 34.38
CA MET A 9 -80.44 11.01 33.79
C MET A 9 -79.26 11.47 32.93
N ILE A 10 -79.32 11.59 31.60
CA ILE A 10 -80.22 12.45 30.83
C ILE A 10 -80.42 11.83 29.43
N ILE A 11 -81.65 11.43 29.15
CA ILE A 11 -82.28 11.36 27.82
C ILE A 11 -83.06 12.68 27.68
N LEU A 12 -82.86 13.41 26.57
CA LEU A 12 -83.69 14.48 25.97
C LEU A 12 -82.72 15.36 25.14
N MET A 13 -82.79 15.56 23.82
CA MET A 13 -83.88 15.47 22.85
C MET A 13 -83.34 15.16 21.44
N LEU A 14 -84.13 14.38 20.71
CA LEU A 14 -84.17 14.34 19.25
C LEU A 14 -84.96 15.56 18.73
N ALA A 15 -84.39 16.30 17.78
CA ALA A 15 -85.06 17.04 16.70
C ALA A 15 -83.93 17.50 15.76
N GLY A 16 -83.72 16.92 14.58
CA GLY A 16 -84.65 16.91 13.46
C GLY A 16 -84.32 18.10 12.56
N CYS A 17 -83.46 17.92 11.56
CA CYS A 17 -83.44 18.75 10.35
C CYS A 17 -82.60 18.09 9.24
N SER A 18 -83.33 17.53 8.28
CA SER A 18 -82.95 17.20 6.92
C SER A 18 -82.37 18.40 6.17
N GLY A 19 -81.31 18.17 5.38
CA GLY A 19 -80.88 19.13 4.36
C GLY A 19 -79.39 19.00 4.02
N CYS A 20 -79.11 18.68 2.75
CA CYS A 20 -77.81 18.74 2.10
C CYS A 20 -76.91 19.88 2.59
N MET A 21 -75.67 19.57 2.98
CA MET A 21 -74.47 20.34 2.60
C MET A 21 -73.24 19.44 2.68
N LEU A 22 -72.57 19.24 1.55
CA LEU A 22 -71.20 18.73 1.48
C LEU A 22 -70.25 19.77 2.11
N PRO A 23 -69.40 19.42 3.10
CA PRO A 23 -68.21 20.19 3.40
C PRO A 23 -67.00 19.51 2.75
N MET A 24 -66.20 20.35 2.11
CA MET A 24 -65.05 20.02 1.29
C MET A 24 -64.04 19.10 2.00
N ILE A 25 -63.67 18.02 1.32
CA ILE A 25 -62.46 17.25 1.61
C ILE A 25 -61.27 18.19 1.36
N GLY A 26 -60.73 18.76 2.45
CA GLY A 26 -59.42 19.39 2.41
C GLY A 26 -58.40 18.33 1.99
N LYS A 27 -57.80 18.50 0.81
CA LYS A 27 -56.65 17.69 0.38
C LYS A 27 -55.47 18.01 1.29
N GLN A 28 -55.37 17.34 2.42
CA GLN A 28 -54.12 17.28 3.16
C GLN A 28 -53.17 16.43 2.32
N LYS A 29 -52.31 17.07 1.52
CA LYS A 29 -51.17 16.42 0.89
C LYS A 29 -50.27 15.94 2.03
N VAL A 30 -50.42 14.67 2.41
CA VAL A 30 -49.39 13.98 3.16
C VAL A 30 -48.21 13.85 2.20
N ASN A 31 -47.25 14.77 2.30
CA ASN A 31 -45.94 14.58 1.70
C ASN A 31 -45.27 13.45 2.48
N LEU A 32 -45.52 12.19 2.08
CA LEU A 32 -44.59 11.11 2.36
C LEU A 32 -43.31 11.44 1.57
N SER A 33 -42.42 12.19 2.21
CA SER A 33 -41.00 12.20 1.83
C SER A 33 -40.48 10.80 2.12
N LEU A 34 -40.63 9.89 1.16
CA LEU A 34 -39.81 8.70 1.07
C LEU A 34 -38.37 9.20 0.86
N SER A 35 -37.64 9.40 1.96
CA SER A 35 -36.19 9.42 1.88
C SER A 35 -35.78 8.15 1.15
N PRO A 36 -34.93 8.21 0.11
CA PRO A 36 -34.51 7.02 -0.60
C PRO A 36 -33.84 6.10 0.42
N LEU A 37 -34.51 4.99 0.76
CA LEU A 37 -34.10 4.05 1.79
C LEU A 37 -32.85 3.25 1.40
N PHE A 38 -32.28 3.54 0.22
CA PHE A 38 -30.98 3.07 -0.23
C PHE A 38 -30.34 4.18 -1.05
N THR A 39 -29.56 5.06 -0.43
CA THR A 39 -28.38 5.56 -1.13
C THR A 39 -27.39 4.39 -1.12
N PRO A 40 -27.06 3.77 -2.28
CA PRO A 40 -26.01 2.77 -2.29
C PRO A 40 -24.77 3.41 -1.68
N LYS A 41 -24.28 2.85 -0.57
CA LYS A 41 -22.99 3.23 0.00
C LYS A 41 -21.99 3.21 -1.16
N PRO A 42 -21.24 4.30 -1.42
CA PRO A 42 -20.36 4.34 -2.58
C PRO A 42 -19.43 3.14 -2.52
N ALA A 43 -19.38 2.38 -3.63
CA ALA A 43 -18.57 1.17 -3.71
C ALA A 43 -17.10 1.53 -3.41
N LYS A 44 -16.47 0.76 -2.51
CA LYS A 44 -15.05 0.96 -2.17
C LYS A 44 -14.25 0.71 -3.43
N THR A 45 -13.53 1.70 -3.94
CA THR A 45 -12.68 1.50 -5.13
C THR A 45 -11.23 1.32 -4.70
N ALA A 46 -10.56 0.30 -5.23
CA ALA A 46 -9.11 0.17 -5.18
C ALA A 46 -8.52 0.67 -6.51
N VAL A 47 -7.66 1.67 -6.46
CA VAL A 47 -7.01 2.23 -7.66
C VAL A 47 -5.57 1.73 -7.73
N ILE A 48 -5.23 1.02 -8.79
CA ILE A 48 -3.88 0.55 -9.09
C ILE A 48 -3.14 1.63 -9.88
N VAL A 49 -1.99 2.04 -9.37
CA VAL A 49 -1.07 3.01 -9.97
C VAL A 49 0.20 2.27 -10.39
N GLN A 50 0.53 2.30 -11.67
CA GLN A 50 1.72 1.64 -12.21
C GLN A 50 2.95 2.53 -12.04
N LEU A 51 3.96 2.03 -11.34
CA LEU A 51 5.18 2.75 -10.97
C LEU A 51 6.40 1.92 -11.41
N PHE A 52 6.77 2.05 -12.68
CA PHE A 52 7.79 1.21 -13.30
C PHE A 52 9.07 2.00 -13.60
N GLY A 53 10.21 1.31 -13.55
CA GLY A 53 11.52 1.90 -13.84
C GLY A 53 12.29 2.32 -12.59
N GLU A 54 13.22 3.25 -12.74
CA GLU A 54 13.95 3.80 -11.59
C GLU A 54 13.00 4.59 -10.68
N VAL A 55 13.24 4.52 -9.36
CA VAL A 55 12.51 5.32 -8.39
C VAL A 55 12.67 6.81 -8.72
N SER A 56 11.54 7.46 -9.00
CA SER A 56 11.46 8.87 -9.35
C SER A 56 10.37 9.57 -8.54
N GLU A 57 10.61 10.82 -8.15
CA GLU A 57 9.61 11.66 -7.51
C GLU A 57 8.34 11.87 -8.36
N GLU A 58 8.43 11.76 -9.68
CA GLU A 58 7.30 11.91 -10.61
C GLU A 58 6.16 10.93 -10.34
N TRP A 59 6.47 9.77 -9.74
CA TRP A 59 5.48 8.79 -9.29
C TRP A 59 4.42 9.40 -8.36
N THR A 60 4.74 10.49 -7.66
CA THR A 60 3.77 11.17 -6.78
C THR A 60 2.56 11.74 -7.52
N VAL A 61 2.71 12.11 -8.80
CA VAL A 61 1.63 12.75 -9.58
C VAL A 61 0.43 11.81 -9.71
N ASP A 62 0.65 10.58 -10.14
CA ASP A 62 -0.44 9.63 -10.36
C ASP A 62 -0.97 9.03 -9.06
N VAL A 63 -0.12 8.91 -8.04
CA VAL A 63 -0.57 8.51 -6.70
C VAL A 63 -1.45 9.59 -6.07
N GLU A 64 -1.09 10.88 -6.20
CA GLU A 64 -1.93 11.97 -5.70
C GLU A 64 -3.28 12.02 -6.43
N LYS A 65 -3.30 11.87 -7.76
CA LYS A 65 -4.56 11.77 -8.52
C LYS A 65 -5.46 10.64 -8.00
N ALA A 66 -4.90 9.45 -7.76
CA ALA A 66 -5.64 8.33 -7.21
C ALA A 66 -6.18 8.63 -5.80
N LEU A 67 -5.34 9.23 -4.94
CA LEU A 67 -5.74 9.60 -3.58
C LEU A 67 -6.79 10.72 -3.54
N GLN A 68 -6.79 11.64 -4.51
CA GLN A 68 -7.78 12.71 -4.65
C GLN A 68 -9.16 12.17 -5.05
N ASN A 69 -9.25 11.05 -5.76
CA ASN A 69 -10.51 10.49 -6.22
C ASN A 69 -11.44 10.14 -5.03
N PRO A 70 -12.63 10.75 -4.90
CA PRO A 70 -13.54 10.49 -3.78
C PRO A 70 -14.04 9.03 -3.70
N ARG A 71 -14.06 8.31 -4.84
CA ARG A 71 -14.45 6.89 -4.89
C ARG A 71 -13.32 5.97 -4.43
N CYS A 72 -12.07 6.42 -4.52
CA CYS A 72 -10.90 5.66 -4.10
C CYS A 72 -10.87 5.51 -2.58
N SER A 73 -10.89 4.25 -2.13
CA SER A 73 -10.78 3.83 -0.73
C SER A 73 -9.46 3.11 -0.42
N LEU A 74 -8.72 2.68 -1.46
CA LEU A 74 -7.42 2.02 -1.36
C LEU A 74 -6.60 2.39 -2.60
N VAL A 75 -5.34 2.74 -2.41
CA VAL A 75 -4.39 2.84 -3.53
C VAL A 75 -3.46 1.63 -3.49
N VAL A 76 -3.22 1.03 -4.66
CA VAL A 76 -2.21 -0.01 -4.84
C VAL A 76 -1.10 0.56 -5.70
N LEU A 77 0.11 0.61 -5.17
CA LEU A 77 1.32 0.92 -5.94
C LEU A 77 1.79 -0.37 -6.60
N TRP A 78 1.60 -0.51 -7.90
CA TRP A 78 2.22 -1.59 -8.66
C TRP A 78 3.63 -1.16 -9.05
N ILE A 79 4.63 -1.62 -8.29
CA ILE A 79 6.02 -1.23 -8.45
C ILE A 79 6.81 -2.31 -9.18
N GLU A 80 7.49 -1.91 -10.25
CA GLU A 80 8.47 -2.74 -10.98
C GLU A 80 9.78 -1.97 -11.10
N SER A 81 10.69 -2.16 -10.14
CA SER A 81 11.85 -1.30 -10.03
C SER A 81 13.09 -1.98 -9.42
N PRO A 82 14.28 -1.77 -10.02
CA PRO A 82 15.56 -2.20 -9.44
C PRO A 82 16.00 -1.30 -8.28
N GLY A 83 15.32 -0.17 -8.04
CA GLY A 83 15.69 0.85 -7.08
C GLY A 83 15.88 2.22 -7.72
N GLY A 84 16.73 3.04 -7.12
CA GLY A 84 17.11 4.36 -7.62
C GLY A 84 18.02 5.07 -6.65
N SER A 85 18.28 6.36 -6.90
CA SER A 85 19.13 7.16 -6.03
C SER A 85 18.56 7.27 -4.60
N VAL A 86 19.46 7.42 -3.62
CA VAL A 86 19.09 7.58 -2.20
C VAL A 86 18.23 8.82 -1.98
N THR A 87 18.50 9.90 -2.71
CA THR A 87 17.79 11.17 -2.59
C THR A 87 16.37 11.04 -3.11
N GLU A 88 16.19 10.57 -4.35
CA GLU A 88 14.87 10.36 -4.97
C GLU A 88 14.02 9.42 -4.14
N THR A 89 14.60 8.30 -3.71
CA THR A 89 13.93 7.31 -2.85
C THR A 89 13.36 7.93 -1.58
N LYS A 90 14.15 8.78 -0.90
CA LYS A 90 13.73 9.42 0.35
C LYS A 90 12.67 10.50 0.12
N LEU A 91 12.84 11.32 -0.92
CA LEU A 91 11.89 12.38 -1.27
C LEU A 91 10.54 11.79 -1.66
N LEU A 92 10.53 10.80 -2.56
CA LEU A 92 9.33 10.08 -2.95
C LEU A 92 8.64 9.46 -1.73
N THR A 93 9.36 8.69 -0.91
CA THR A 93 8.77 8.03 0.26
C THR A 93 8.15 9.06 1.21
N HIS A 94 8.84 10.17 1.46
CA HIS A 94 8.30 11.25 2.29
C HIS A 94 7.01 11.83 1.71
N LYS A 95 7.01 12.19 0.42
CA LYS A 95 5.84 12.75 -0.27
C LYS A 95 4.65 11.81 -0.26
N LEU A 96 4.86 10.54 -0.58
CA LEU A 96 3.79 9.53 -0.54
C LEU A 96 3.21 9.36 0.87
N LYS A 97 4.03 9.40 1.94
CA LYS A 97 3.51 9.37 3.33
C LYS A 97 2.76 10.64 3.71
N VAL A 98 3.17 11.81 3.23
CA VAL A 98 2.43 13.06 3.41
C VAL A 98 1.07 12.98 2.71
N LEU A 99 1.04 12.53 1.45
CA LEU A 99 -0.19 12.34 0.69
C LEU A 99 -1.12 11.32 1.36
N GLN A 100 -0.59 10.19 1.80
CA GLN A 100 -1.34 9.16 2.52
C GLN A 100 -2.04 9.74 3.76
N ARG A 101 -1.32 10.54 4.56
CA ARG A 101 -1.88 11.20 5.76
C ARG A 101 -2.91 12.27 5.39
N LYS A 102 -2.66 13.07 4.35
CA LYS A 102 -3.55 14.11 3.86
C LYS A 102 -4.92 13.56 3.45
N TYR A 103 -4.93 12.43 2.74
CA TYR A 103 -6.16 11.82 2.23
C TYR A 103 -6.73 10.71 3.13
N ASN A 104 -5.97 10.25 4.13
CA ASN A 104 -6.33 9.18 5.06
C ASN A 104 -6.82 7.90 4.37
N LYS A 105 -6.10 7.46 3.34
CA LYS A 105 -6.39 6.24 2.56
C LYS A 105 -5.21 5.26 2.67
N PRO A 106 -5.46 3.96 2.92
CA PRO A 106 -4.39 2.97 2.95
C PRO A 106 -3.70 2.84 1.59
N ILE A 107 -2.44 2.43 1.62
CA ILE A 107 -1.64 2.17 0.43
C ILE A 107 -1.08 0.76 0.52
N TYR A 108 -1.39 -0.08 -0.47
CA TYR A 108 -0.75 -1.37 -0.64
C TYR A 108 0.28 -1.31 -1.75
N VAL A 109 1.20 -2.26 -1.76
CA VAL A 109 2.22 -2.42 -2.80
C VAL A 109 2.04 -3.78 -3.42
N TYR A 110 2.08 -3.81 -4.75
CA TYR A 110 2.14 -5.01 -5.56
C TYR A 110 3.42 -5.00 -6.41
N SER A 111 4.08 -6.14 -6.59
CA SER A 111 5.15 -6.30 -7.59
C SER A 111 5.09 -7.66 -8.24
N GLU A 112 5.00 -7.69 -9.56
CA GLU A 112 5.01 -8.90 -10.38
C GLU A 112 6.44 -9.45 -10.53
N ARG A 113 7.45 -8.60 -10.77
CA ARG A 113 8.80 -9.08 -11.13
C ARG A 113 9.87 -8.63 -10.15
N ILE A 114 9.98 -7.33 -9.85
CA ILE A 114 11.11 -6.82 -9.06
C ILE A 114 10.74 -5.63 -8.16
N LEU A 115 11.08 -5.78 -6.88
CA LEU A 115 10.94 -4.77 -5.83
C LEU A 115 12.26 -4.67 -5.05
N ALA A 116 13.26 -4.01 -5.64
CA ALA A 116 14.63 -4.01 -5.14
C ALA A 116 15.11 -2.63 -4.66
N SER A 117 16.05 -2.61 -3.71
CA SER A 117 16.81 -1.43 -3.28
C SER A 117 15.89 -0.26 -2.91
N GLY A 118 16.04 0.92 -3.51
CA GLY A 118 15.19 2.08 -3.27
C GLY A 118 13.68 1.81 -3.42
N ALA A 119 13.29 0.89 -4.30
CA ALA A 119 11.88 0.52 -4.45
C ALA A 119 11.35 -0.24 -3.22
N TYR A 120 12.18 -1.12 -2.66
CA TYR A 120 11.86 -1.80 -1.39
C TYR A 120 11.84 -0.81 -0.21
N TRP A 121 12.72 0.20 -0.21
CA TRP A 121 12.64 1.31 0.76
C TRP A 121 11.26 1.96 0.73
N VAL A 122 10.81 2.38 -0.46
CA VAL A 122 9.49 3.01 -0.65
C VAL A 122 8.39 2.06 -0.16
N ALA A 123 8.41 0.82 -0.64
CA ALA A 123 7.38 -0.17 -0.33
C ALA A 123 7.28 -0.51 1.17
N SER A 124 8.42 -0.57 1.85
CA SER A 124 8.48 -0.88 3.28
C SER A 124 7.73 0.13 4.16
N ALA A 125 7.43 1.34 3.65
CA ALA A 125 6.72 2.37 4.38
C ALA A 125 5.18 2.22 4.38
N PHE A 126 4.65 1.20 3.70
CA PHE A 126 3.23 1.00 3.45
C PHE A 126 2.70 -0.32 4.04
N GLU A 127 1.38 -0.42 4.13
CA GLU A 127 0.72 -1.39 5.02
C GLU A 127 0.83 -2.84 4.57
N LYS A 128 0.92 -3.08 3.26
CA LYS A 128 0.98 -4.43 2.71
C LYS A 128 1.86 -4.47 1.47
N ILE A 129 2.74 -5.45 1.38
CA ILE A 129 3.60 -5.75 0.25
C ILE A 129 3.26 -7.15 -0.25
N VAL A 130 2.72 -7.23 -1.45
CA VAL A 130 2.41 -8.47 -2.14
C VAL A 130 3.33 -8.57 -3.35
N ILE A 131 3.95 -9.73 -3.56
CA ILE A 131 4.68 -9.97 -4.81
C ILE A 131 4.22 -11.27 -5.48
N SER A 132 4.46 -11.41 -6.78
CA SER A 132 4.15 -12.66 -7.48
C SER A 132 5.07 -13.81 -7.04
N PRO A 133 4.68 -15.08 -7.27
CA PRO A 133 5.57 -16.22 -7.10
C PRO A 133 6.90 -16.11 -7.86
N ALA A 134 6.91 -15.49 -9.04
CA ALA A 134 8.11 -15.26 -9.85
C ALA A 134 8.89 -14.00 -9.45
N GLY A 135 8.32 -13.18 -8.56
CA GLY A 135 8.87 -11.90 -8.16
C GLY A 135 10.05 -11.99 -7.20
N TYR A 136 10.84 -10.91 -7.18
CA TYR A 136 11.97 -10.72 -6.30
C TYR A 136 11.81 -9.46 -5.44
N ALA A 137 12.26 -9.55 -4.18
CA ALA A 137 12.32 -8.42 -3.27
C ALA A 137 13.65 -8.41 -2.49
N GLY A 138 14.08 -7.23 -2.05
CA GLY A 138 15.29 -7.08 -1.26
C GLY A 138 16.28 -6.14 -1.91
N SER A 139 17.53 -6.57 -2.12
CA SER A 139 18.64 -5.69 -2.47
C SER A 139 18.79 -4.53 -1.48
N ILE A 140 18.58 -4.83 -0.19
CA ILE A 140 18.66 -3.84 0.89
C ILE A 140 20.15 -3.56 1.14
N GLY A 141 20.64 -2.50 0.52
CA GLY A 141 22.04 -2.11 0.54
C GLY A 141 22.23 -0.77 -0.14
N VAL A 142 23.44 -0.25 -0.05
CA VAL A 142 23.83 1.01 -0.69
C VAL A 142 25.22 0.78 -1.26
N TYR A 143 25.43 1.21 -2.49
CA TYR A 143 26.73 1.17 -3.13
C TYR A 143 27.03 2.51 -3.79
N MET A 144 28.31 2.71 -4.08
CA MET A 144 28.80 3.81 -4.90
C MET A 144 29.80 3.21 -5.89
N ILE A 145 29.75 3.68 -7.13
CA ILE A 145 30.73 3.37 -8.16
C ILE A 145 31.52 4.65 -8.41
N ARG A 146 32.84 4.51 -8.53
CA ARG A 146 33.75 5.51 -9.06
C ARG A 146 34.65 4.81 -10.05
N GLU A 147 34.68 5.30 -11.28
CA GLU A 147 35.55 4.78 -12.31
C GLU A 147 37.00 5.28 -12.12
N ASP A 148 37.96 4.46 -12.50
CA ASP A 148 39.37 4.83 -12.49
C ASP A 148 39.90 4.79 -13.92
N TYR A 149 40.20 5.98 -14.46
CA TYR A 149 40.73 6.14 -15.82
C TYR A 149 42.22 6.48 -15.82
N SER A 150 42.91 6.42 -14.68
CA SER A 150 44.34 6.77 -14.59
C SER A 150 45.20 5.97 -15.56
N GLY A 151 44.99 4.65 -15.65
CA GLY A 151 45.69 3.80 -16.62
C GLY A 151 45.38 4.14 -18.09
N LEU A 152 44.14 4.54 -18.39
CA LEU A 152 43.76 4.98 -19.74
C LEU A 152 44.44 6.30 -20.12
N TYR A 153 44.47 7.26 -19.18
CA TYR A 153 45.15 8.54 -19.41
C TYR A 153 46.66 8.37 -19.57
N ASP A 154 47.26 7.47 -18.81
CA ASP A 154 48.68 7.12 -18.97
C ASP A 154 48.98 6.57 -20.36
N MET A 155 48.14 5.68 -20.90
CA MET A 155 48.28 5.15 -22.27
C MET A 155 48.19 6.24 -23.34
N LEU A 156 47.34 7.25 -23.11
CA LEU A 156 47.16 8.38 -24.02
C LEU A 156 48.22 9.48 -23.85
N GLY A 157 49.14 9.34 -22.87
CA GLY A 157 50.12 10.36 -22.53
C GLY A 157 49.51 11.61 -21.88
N LEU A 158 48.27 11.53 -21.39
CA LEU A 158 47.57 12.64 -20.72
C LEU A 158 47.92 12.66 -19.23
N LYS A 159 48.29 13.83 -18.70
CA LYS A 159 48.61 14.02 -17.28
C LYS A 159 47.70 15.09 -16.68
N TYR A 160 47.08 14.73 -15.55
CA TYR A 160 46.21 15.62 -14.80
C TYR A 160 46.96 16.13 -13.56
N HIS A 161 47.11 17.44 -13.47
CA HIS A 161 47.67 18.12 -12.29
C HIS A 161 46.56 18.94 -11.62
N TYR A 162 46.12 18.48 -10.45
CA TYR A 162 45.10 19.17 -9.68
C TYR A 162 45.72 20.24 -8.78
N ILE A 163 45.37 21.50 -9.02
CA ILE A 163 45.69 22.64 -8.13
C ILE A 163 44.38 23.03 -7.44
N ALA A 164 44.29 22.80 -6.13
CA ALA A 164 43.07 23.03 -5.37
C ALA A 164 43.38 23.60 -3.98
N SER A 165 42.39 24.30 -3.41
CA SER A 165 42.49 24.88 -2.06
C SER A 165 42.67 23.83 -0.95
N ASP A 166 42.21 22.60 -1.18
CA ASP A 166 42.39 21.46 -0.30
C ASP A 166 42.25 20.15 -1.11
N SER A 167 42.89 19.07 -0.65
CA SER A 167 42.84 17.76 -1.31
C SER A 167 41.42 17.16 -1.42
N THR A 168 40.52 17.50 -0.49
CA THR A 168 39.12 17.07 -0.48
C THR A 168 38.30 17.65 -1.63
N LYS A 169 38.70 18.79 -2.21
CA LYS A 169 37.99 19.41 -3.34
C LYS A 169 38.09 18.62 -4.64
N VAL A 170 39.12 17.77 -4.76
CA VAL A 170 39.35 16.93 -5.92
C VAL A 170 39.10 15.45 -5.62
N MET A 171 38.57 15.14 -4.43
CA MET A 171 38.10 13.81 -4.08
C MET A 171 37.03 13.37 -5.08
N GLY A 172 37.12 12.12 -5.54
CA GLY A 172 36.19 11.56 -6.50
C GLY A 172 36.47 11.94 -7.96
N ASN A 173 37.57 12.63 -8.26
CA ASN A 173 38.06 12.73 -9.65
C ASN A 173 38.32 11.33 -10.22
N ASN A 174 38.25 11.12 -11.54
CA ASN A 174 38.49 9.79 -12.14
C ASN A 174 39.88 9.67 -12.81
N ALA A 175 40.74 10.69 -12.69
CA ALA A 175 42.02 10.74 -13.40
C ALA A 175 43.21 10.21 -12.59
N THR A 176 43.05 10.05 -11.28
CA THR A 176 44.08 9.47 -10.40
C THR A 176 43.54 8.24 -9.67
N PRO A 177 44.41 7.32 -9.23
CA PRO A 177 44.01 6.27 -8.31
C PRO A 177 43.30 6.81 -7.06
N MET A 178 42.31 6.07 -6.55
CA MET A 178 41.62 6.42 -5.30
C MET A 178 42.60 6.36 -4.13
N LYS A 179 42.65 7.40 -3.30
CA LYS A 179 43.48 7.41 -2.09
C LYS A 179 42.76 6.68 -0.95
N ASP A 180 43.52 6.10 -0.02
CA ASP A 180 42.96 5.33 1.09
C ASP A 180 42.03 6.14 1.99
N TRP A 181 42.36 7.42 2.25
CA TRP A 181 41.50 8.29 3.04
C TRP A 181 40.18 8.63 2.32
N GLU A 182 40.20 8.74 0.99
CA GLU A 182 38.98 8.95 0.19
C GLU A 182 38.08 7.71 0.27
N ARG A 183 38.69 6.51 0.16
CA ARG A 183 37.99 5.24 0.37
C ARG A 183 37.35 5.18 1.76
N GLY A 184 38.09 5.56 2.79
CA GLY A 184 37.60 5.60 4.18
C GLY A 184 36.40 6.55 4.34
N TYR A 185 36.48 7.75 3.76
CA TYR A 185 35.40 8.73 3.78
C TYR A 185 34.13 8.21 3.07
N TRP A 186 34.28 7.63 1.87
CA TRP A 186 33.14 7.08 1.13
C TRP A 186 32.55 5.86 1.81
N GLN A 187 33.39 4.98 2.39
CA GLN A 187 32.91 3.83 3.16
C GLN A 187 32.11 4.29 4.39
N TRP A 188 32.60 5.30 5.13
CA TRP A 188 31.86 5.90 6.23
C TRP A 188 30.51 6.47 5.74
N THR A 189 30.50 7.18 4.62
CA THR A 189 29.29 7.75 4.02
C THR A 189 28.27 6.66 3.68
N ILE A 190 28.68 5.61 2.98
CA ILE A 190 27.83 4.49 2.57
C ILE A 190 27.29 3.74 3.79
N ASN A 191 28.12 3.49 4.81
CA ASN A 191 27.70 2.85 6.06
C ASN A 191 26.60 3.66 6.76
N ASN A 192 26.73 4.99 6.81
CA ASN A 192 25.72 5.85 7.42
C ASN A 192 24.39 5.84 6.65
N ILE A 193 24.43 5.78 5.32
CA ILE A 193 23.21 5.66 4.51
C ILE A 193 22.57 4.29 4.71
N HIS A 194 23.36 3.21 4.71
CA HIS A 194 22.87 1.85 4.95
C HIS A 194 22.19 1.72 6.33
N ILE A 195 22.78 2.30 7.38
CA ILE A 195 22.14 2.35 8.71
C ILE A 195 20.77 3.05 8.65
N LYS A 196 20.65 4.14 7.90
CA LYS A 196 19.35 4.83 7.70
C LYS A 196 18.35 3.94 6.96
N PHE A 197 18.80 3.14 5.99
CA PHE A 197 17.96 2.16 5.28
C PHE A 197 17.42 1.09 6.24
N LEU A 198 18.32 0.49 7.02
CA LEU A 198 17.95 -0.52 8.01
C LEU A 198 16.95 0.04 9.04
N ASN A 199 17.19 1.26 9.52
CA ASN A 199 16.29 1.91 10.48
C ASN A 199 14.94 2.26 9.87
N HIS A 200 14.90 2.70 8.60
CA HIS A 200 13.66 2.97 7.89
C HIS A 200 12.79 1.72 7.80
N ILE A 201 13.32 0.62 7.26
CA ILE A 201 12.59 -0.64 7.15
C ILE A 201 12.14 -1.12 8.53
N TRP A 202 13.03 -1.08 9.54
CA TRP A 202 12.70 -1.51 10.89
C TRP A 202 11.56 -0.68 11.50
N SER A 203 11.53 0.64 11.26
CA SER A 203 10.49 1.51 11.79
C SER A 203 9.08 1.20 11.28
N TYR A 204 8.96 0.63 10.08
CA TYR A 204 7.68 0.30 9.47
C TYR A 204 7.33 -1.20 9.50
N ARG A 205 8.33 -2.08 9.44
CA ARG A 205 8.12 -3.54 9.29
C ARG A 205 8.61 -4.37 10.47
N SER A 206 8.93 -3.77 11.62
CA SER A 206 9.43 -4.53 12.78
C SER A 206 8.48 -5.64 13.20
N ALA A 207 7.15 -5.43 13.17
CA ALA A 207 6.17 -6.46 13.52
C ALA A 207 6.32 -7.71 12.64
N GLN A 208 6.34 -7.56 11.31
CA GLN A 208 6.47 -8.67 10.36
C GLN A 208 7.84 -9.35 10.47
N LEU A 209 8.91 -8.57 10.67
CA LEU A 209 10.26 -9.10 10.86
C LEU A 209 10.39 -9.93 12.15
N ILE A 210 9.74 -9.48 13.23
CA ILE A 210 9.66 -10.14 14.54
C ILE A 210 8.84 -11.43 14.43
N GLU A 211 7.65 -11.37 13.83
CA GLU A 211 6.79 -12.53 13.61
C GLU A 211 7.50 -13.60 12.78
N SER A 212 8.16 -13.17 11.70
CA SER A 212 8.91 -14.07 10.84
C SER A 212 10.11 -14.70 11.56
N TYR A 213 10.81 -13.92 12.40
CA TYR A 213 11.86 -14.44 13.29
C TYR A 213 11.31 -15.51 14.25
N GLN A 214 10.16 -15.27 14.88
CA GLN A 214 9.53 -16.22 15.80
C GLN A 214 9.24 -17.55 15.12
N HIS A 215 8.60 -17.48 13.95
CA HIS A 215 8.22 -18.66 13.18
C HIS A 215 9.45 -19.47 12.76
N ARG A 216 10.50 -18.84 12.21
CA ARG A 216 11.72 -19.55 11.76
C ARG A 216 12.49 -20.19 12.91
N ASN A 217 12.50 -19.56 14.08
CA ASN A 217 13.27 -20.04 15.23
C ASN A 217 12.42 -20.82 16.25
N GLN A 218 11.14 -21.08 15.93
CA GLN A 218 10.17 -21.74 16.82
C GLN A 218 10.17 -21.14 18.24
N ARG A 219 10.21 -19.81 18.32
CA ARG A 219 10.43 -19.08 19.57
C ARG A 219 9.33 -18.04 19.77
N PHE A 220 8.80 -17.92 20.98
CA PHE A 220 7.90 -16.83 21.35
C PHE A 220 8.73 -15.63 21.82
N ILE A 221 8.46 -14.43 21.30
CA ILE A 221 9.11 -13.19 21.78
C ILE A 221 8.32 -12.68 22.96
N THR A 222 8.92 -12.75 24.15
CA THR A 222 8.34 -12.26 25.40
C THR A 222 9.18 -11.13 26.01
N THR A 223 10.36 -10.85 25.45
CA THR A 223 11.33 -9.94 26.05
C THR A 223 11.88 -8.90 25.06
N ARG A 224 12.41 -7.81 25.61
CA ARG A 224 13.21 -6.82 24.86
C ARG A 224 14.42 -7.46 24.17
N GLN A 225 14.98 -8.52 24.75
CA GLN A 225 16.13 -9.23 24.19
C GLN A 225 15.78 -9.92 22.87
N ASP A 226 14.62 -10.57 22.78
CA ASP A 226 14.27 -11.27 21.54
C ASP A 226 13.98 -10.29 20.39
N THR A 227 13.43 -9.10 20.69
CA THR A 227 13.30 -8.01 19.70
C THR A 227 14.66 -7.55 19.17
N LEU A 228 15.69 -7.50 20.03
CA LEU A 228 17.06 -7.19 19.62
C LEU A 228 17.64 -8.30 18.72
N LEU A 229 17.39 -9.57 19.04
CA LEU A 229 17.82 -10.70 18.22
C LEU A 229 17.17 -10.68 16.83
N ALA A 230 15.87 -10.39 16.76
CA ALA A 230 15.16 -10.20 15.50
C ALA A 230 15.78 -9.05 14.68
N LYS A 231 16.15 -7.95 15.34
CA LYS A 231 16.85 -6.82 14.69
C LYS A 231 18.22 -7.19 14.16
N VAL A 232 18.98 -7.99 14.91
CA VAL A 232 20.29 -8.50 14.47
C VAL A 232 20.14 -9.43 13.26
N GLN A 233 19.19 -10.37 13.29
CA GLN A 233 18.92 -11.24 12.14
C GLN A 233 18.46 -10.44 10.91
N PHE A 234 17.60 -9.45 11.09
CA PHE A 234 17.20 -8.56 9.99
C PHE A 234 18.42 -7.87 9.35
N ARG A 235 19.37 -7.39 10.15
CA ARG A 235 20.60 -6.77 9.63
C ARG A 235 21.48 -7.75 8.84
N GLN A 236 21.48 -9.04 9.21
CA GLN A 236 22.25 -10.06 8.51
C GLN A 236 21.68 -10.36 7.11
N ILE A 237 20.35 -10.37 6.97
CA ILE A 237 19.70 -10.60 5.67
C ILE A 237 19.68 -9.34 4.79
N ALA A 238 19.81 -8.15 5.38
CA ALA A 238 19.85 -6.86 4.69
C ALA A 238 21.28 -6.49 4.25
N ASN A 239 21.91 -7.41 3.52
CA ASN A 239 23.31 -7.37 3.09
C ASN A 239 23.47 -7.09 1.57
N GLY A 240 22.43 -6.60 0.90
CA GLY A 240 22.41 -6.38 -0.55
C GLY A 240 21.89 -7.56 -1.38
N THR A 241 21.59 -8.71 -0.78
CA THR A 241 21.04 -9.87 -1.50
C THR A 241 19.62 -9.59 -2.01
N LEU A 242 19.33 -10.05 -3.24
CA LEU A 242 17.99 -10.10 -3.81
C LEU A 242 17.37 -11.48 -3.54
N TYR A 243 16.13 -11.52 -3.05
CA TYR A 243 15.46 -12.74 -2.65
C TYR A 243 14.24 -13.02 -3.52
N ASN A 244 14.05 -14.27 -3.94
CA ASN A 244 12.78 -14.67 -4.55
C ASN A 244 11.63 -14.63 -3.53
N SER A 245 10.40 -14.73 -4.04
CA SER A 245 9.17 -14.68 -3.24
C SER A 245 9.14 -15.60 -2.02
N LYS A 246 9.58 -16.86 -2.17
CA LYS A 246 9.63 -17.85 -1.08
C LYS A 246 10.54 -17.40 0.06
N TYR A 247 11.74 -16.91 -0.26
CA TYR A 247 12.66 -16.43 0.77
C TYR A 247 12.21 -15.10 1.36
N ALA A 248 11.74 -14.16 0.54
CA ALA A 248 11.27 -12.85 0.98
C ALA A 248 10.14 -12.97 2.02
N ILE A 249 9.13 -13.81 1.78
CA ILE A 249 8.03 -14.01 2.75
C ILE A 249 8.53 -14.71 4.01
N SER A 250 9.40 -15.73 3.86
CA SER A 250 9.97 -16.46 5.00
C SER A 250 10.82 -15.59 5.92
N MET A 251 11.25 -14.41 5.45
CA MET A 251 12.04 -13.43 6.19
C MET A 251 11.22 -12.24 6.72
N GLY A 252 9.93 -12.14 6.39
CA GLY A 252 9.06 -11.03 6.78
C GLY A 252 9.25 -9.77 5.94
N LEU A 253 9.96 -9.89 4.81
CA LEU A 253 10.18 -8.76 3.90
C LEU A 253 8.92 -8.38 3.12
N ILE A 254 8.03 -9.35 2.91
CA ILE A 254 6.74 -9.18 2.23
C ILE A 254 5.63 -9.85 3.05
N ASP A 255 4.39 -9.53 2.72
CA ASP A 255 3.21 -9.97 3.47
C ASP A 255 2.45 -11.11 2.76
N SER A 256 2.54 -11.21 1.44
CA SER A 256 1.86 -12.28 0.69
C SER A 256 2.54 -12.55 -0.65
N VAL A 257 2.32 -13.76 -1.17
CA VAL A 257 2.77 -14.18 -2.49
C VAL A 257 1.55 -14.53 -3.35
N LEU A 258 1.22 -13.70 -4.34
CA LEU A 258 0.05 -13.85 -5.21
C LEU A 258 0.37 -13.37 -6.63
N TYR A 259 0.02 -14.16 -7.65
CA TYR A 259 -0.07 -13.65 -9.02
C TYR A 259 -1.12 -12.54 -9.10
N PHE A 260 -0.97 -11.66 -10.09
CA PHE A 260 -1.79 -10.46 -10.21
C PHE A 260 -3.29 -10.75 -10.25
N ASP A 261 -3.72 -11.77 -11.01
CA ASP A 261 -5.13 -12.19 -11.09
C ASP A 261 -5.69 -12.58 -9.72
N LYS A 262 -4.90 -13.29 -8.91
CA LYS A 262 -5.27 -13.69 -7.55
C LYS A 262 -5.27 -12.52 -6.58
N PHE A 263 -4.35 -11.57 -6.75
CA PHE A 263 -4.34 -10.34 -5.96
C PHE A 263 -5.55 -9.45 -6.25
N VAL A 264 -5.92 -9.27 -7.52
CA VAL A 264 -7.16 -8.57 -7.91
C VAL A 264 -8.38 -9.29 -7.34
N LYS A 265 -8.45 -10.61 -7.46
CA LYS A 265 -9.55 -11.41 -6.89
C LYS A 265 -9.66 -11.23 -5.37
N PHE A 266 -8.53 -11.23 -4.67
CA PHE A 266 -8.47 -10.94 -3.23
C PHE A 266 -9.08 -9.56 -2.91
N LEU A 267 -8.72 -8.51 -3.65
CA LEU A 267 -9.32 -7.18 -3.46
C LEU A 267 -10.83 -7.17 -3.73
N GLN A 268 -11.29 -7.89 -4.76
CA GLN A 268 -12.71 -8.01 -5.06
C GLN A 268 -13.49 -8.74 -3.96
N GLU A 269 -12.90 -9.78 -3.37
CA GLU A 269 -13.46 -10.52 -2.23
C GLU A 269 -13.54 -9.64 -0.97
N GLU A 270 -12.59 -8.72 -0.79
CA GLU A 270 -12.63 -7.65 0.24
C GLU A 270 -13.66 -6.53 -0.07
N GLY A 271 -14.40 -6.66 -1.17
CA GLY A 271 -15.47 -5.76 -1.58
C GLY A 271 -15.00 -4.52 -2.34
N PHE A 272 -13.79 -4.55 -2.92
CA PHE A 272 -13.31 -3.47 -3.77
C PHE A 272 -13.71 -3.63 -5.24
N ILE A 273 -14.13 -2.54 -5.87
CA ILE A 273 -14.07 -2.40 -7.33
C ILE A 273 -12.64 -2.02 -7.68
N VAL A 274 -11.97 -2.79 -8.54
CA VAL A 274 -10.56 -2.58 -8.89
C VAL A 274 -10.43 -1.86 -10.23
N MET A 275 -9.78 -0.71 -10.21
CA MET A 275 -9.57 0.18 -11.37
C MET A 275 -8.09 0.54 -11.51
N THR A 276 -7.69 1.03 -12.69
CA THR A 276 -6.41 1.71 -12.89
C THR A 276 -6.59 3.23 -12.86
N THR A 277 -5.48 3.99 -12.84
CA THR A 277 -5.50 5.46 -12.92
C THR A 277 -6.12 6.01 -14.21
N GLU A 278 -6.23 5.21 -15.26
CA GLU A 278 -6.96 5.55 -16.49
C GLU A 278 -8.49 5.41 -16.37
N GLU A 279 -9.02 5.21 -15.15
CA GLU A 279 -10.42 4.86 -14.86
C GLU A 279 -10.94 3.59 -15.56
N LYS A 280 -10.05 2.83 -16.21
CA LYS A 280 -10.38 1.54 -16.82
C LYS A 280 -10.51 0.47 -15.74
N MET A 281 -11.52 -0.37 -15.88
CA MET A 281 -11.68 -1.54 -15.02
C MET A 281 -10.58 -2.54 -15.34
N ILE A 282 -10.00 -3.17 -14.32
CA ILE A 282 -8.91 -4.11 -14.58
C ILE A 282 -9.37 -5.37 -15.32
N THR A 283 -10.67 -5.68 -15.24
CA THR A 283 -11.33 -6.71 -16.05
C THR A 283 -11.21 -6.45 -17.55
N ASP A 284 -10.98 -5.19 -17.96
CA ASP A 284 -10.82 -4.83 -19.38
C ASP A 284 -9.40 -5.16 -19.88
N PHE A 285 -8.42 -5.23 -18.98
CA PHE A 285 -7.03 -5.61 -19.29
C PHE A 285 -6.79 -7.12 -19.18
N TYR A 286 -7.48 -7.77 -18.24
CA TYR A 286 -7.47 -9.21 -18.05
C TYR A 286 -8.93 -9.68 -18.07
N PRO A 287 -9.47 -10.12 -19.23
CA PRO A 287 -10.87 -10.52 -19.35
C PRO A 287 -11.15 -11.71 -18.43
N PHE A 288 -11.58 -11.38 -17.22
CA PHE A 288 -11.97 -12.32 -16.21
C PHE A 288 -13.38 -12.77 -16.57
N ASN A 289 -13.53 -14.03 -16.97
CA ASN A 289 -14.81 -14.58 -17.39
C ASN A 289 -15.74 -14.74 -16.16
N ALA A 290 -16.39 -13.64 -15.78
CA ALA A 290 -17.30 -13.55 -14.62
C ALA A 290 -18.43 -14.59 -14.68
N LYS A 291 -18.80 -15.03 -15.89
CA LYS A 291 -19.81 -16.06 -16.13
C LYS A 291 -19.46 -17.40 -15.45
N LYS A 292 -18.17 -17.74 -15.40
CA LYS A 292 -17.69 -18.98 -14.77
C LYS A 292 -17.76 -18.94 -13.24
N LEU A 293 -17.89 -17.75 -12.63
CA LEU A 293 -17.97 -17.57 -11.18
C LEU A 293 -19.41 -17.63 -10.67
N GLU A 294 -20.39 -17.18 -11.48
CA GLU A 294 -21.81 -17.46 -11.25
C GLU A 294 -22.12 -18.95 -11.47
N GLU A 295 -21.56 -19.57 -12.52
CA GLU A 295 -21.67 -21.02 -12.75
C GLU A 295 -21.06 -21.83 -11.60
N ASN A 296 -19.89 -21.44 -11.08
CA ASN A 296 -19.27 -22.11 -9.92
C ASN A 296 -19.96 -21.81 -8.57
N ARG A 297 -20.61 -20.65 -8.42
CA ARG A 297 -21.47 -20.36 -7.25
C ARG A 297 -22.74 -21.20 -7.30
N ALA A 298 -23.32 -21.39 -8.48
CA ALA A 298 -24.48 -22.25 -8.68
C ALA A 298 -24.14 -23.73 -8.48
N GLN A 299 -22.96 -24.19 -8.91
CA GLN A 299 -22.49 -25.57 -8.71
C GLN A 299 -22.26 -25.89 -7.22
N LYS A 300 -21.66 -24.96 -6.45
CA LYS A 300 -21.39 -25.15 -5.01
C LYS A 300 -22.64 -25.19 -4.12
N THR A 301 -23.80 -24.77 -4.61
CA THR A 301 -25.07 -24.87 -3.87
C THR A 301 -25.76 -26.25 -4.01
N TRP A 302 -25.30 -27.13 -4.91
CA TRP A 302 -25.89 -28.46 -5.11
C TRP A 302 -25.07 -29.62 -4.53
N ASP A 303 -23.76 -29.45 -4.33
CA ASP A 303 -22.87 -30.53 -3.85
C ASP A 303 -22.92 -30.78 -2.32
N HIS A 304 -23.81 -30.10 -1.59
CA HIS A 304 -24.01 -30.32 -0.15
C HIS A 304 -25.26 -31.14 0.21
N LEU A 305 -25.89 -31.82 -0.77
CA LEU A 305 -27.08 -32.64 -0.50
C LEU A 305 -27.07 -34.07 -1.04
N GLN A 306 -26.02 -34.57 -1.70
CA GLN A 306 -25.93 -36.00 -1.98
C GLN A 306 -24.50 -36.57 -1.87
N VAL A 307 -24.44 -37.70 -1.15
CA VAL A 307 -23.34 -38.62 -0.82
C VAL A 307 -22.46 -38.23 0.36
#